data_AF-A0A840AJX8-F1
#
_entry.id   AF-A0A840AJX8-F1
#
_cell.length_a   1.000
_cell.length_b   1.000
_cell.length_c   1.000
_cell.angle_alpha   90.00
_cell.angle_beta   90.00
_cell.angle_gamma   90.00
#
_symmetry.space_group_name_H-M   'P 1'
#
loop_
_entity.id
_entity.type
_entity.pdbx_description
1 polymer ?
#
loop_
_entity_poly.entity_id
_entity_poly.type
_entity_poly.pdbx_seq_one_letter_code
_entity_poly.pdbx_strand_id
1 'polypeptide(L)'
;MRGLVRLIVLLVVIVGGYWAYYVFAAADPNDKFGVMINENLPLSAREYACKTLKDRFGDINAPKGCGEFAAWAPKPVTPAADTATPAAN
;
A
#
# COMPACT_ATOMS: atom_id res chain seq x y z
N MET A 1 1.33 -21.78 28.58
CA MET A 1 0.13 -21.12 27.99
C MET A 1 0.06 -19.62 28.24
N ARG A 2 0.10 -19.11 29.49
CA ARG A 2 -0.03 -17.66 29.77
C ARG A 2 0.99 -16.77 29.06
N GLY A 3 2.26 -17.18 28.97
CA GLY A 3 3.31 -16.44 28.26
C GLY A 3 3.07 -16.40 26.74
N LEU A 4 2.72 -17.53 26.14
CA LEU A 4 2.43 -17.63 24.70
C LEU A 4 1.22 -16.77 24.30
N VAL A 5 0.14 -16.80 25.09
CA VAL A 5 -1.03 -15.95 24.83
C VAL A 5 -0.67 -14.47 24.88
N ARG A 6 0.13 -14.04 25.88
CA ARG A 6 0.61 -12.66 25.96
C ARG A 6 1.46 -12.27 24.76
N LEU A 7 2.36 -13.15 24.32
CA LEU A 7 3.17 -12.93 23.13
C LEU A 7 2.30 -12.75 21.88
N ILE A 8 1.32 -13.63 21.68
CA ILE A 8 0.39 -13.54 20.54
C ILE A 8 -0.39 -12.22 20.59
N VAL A 9 -0.91 -11.83 21.76
CA VAL A 9 -1.64 -10.57 21.91
C VAL A 9 -0.74 -9.38 21.57
N LEU A 10 0.50 -9.35 22.07
CA LEU A 10 1.45 -8.28 21.76
C LEU A 10 1.74 -8.22 20.25
N LEU A 11 1.94 -9.36 19.59
CA LEU A 11 2.15 -9.41 18.14
C LEU A 11 0.95 -8.88 17.37
N VAL A 12 -0.27 -9.27 17.75
CA VAL A 12 -1.50 -8.78 17.12
C VAL A 12 -1.63 -7.26 17.29
N VAL A 13 -1.33 -6.71 18.47
CA VAL A 13 -1.39 -5.26 18.72
C VAL A 13 -0.36 -4.52 17.88
N ILE A 14 0.88 -5.02 17.79
CA ILE A 14 1.94 -4.36 17.01
C ILE A 14 1.63 -4.41 15.52
N VAL A 15 1.34 -5.59 14.98
CA VAL A 15 1.08 -5.78 13.54
C VAL A 15 -0.24 -5.12 13.14
N GLY A 16 -1.31 -5.34 13.90
CA GLY A 16 -2.61 -4.73 13.65
C GLY A 16 -2.58 -3.21 13.84
N GLY A 17 -1.85 -2.70 14.83
CA GLY A 17 -1.64 -1.27 15.04
C GLY A 17 -0.88 -0.63 13.88
N TYR A 18 0.19 -1.26 13.39
CA TYR A 18 0.93 -0.77 12.23
C TYR A 18 0.09 -0.81 10.95
N TRP A 19 -0.70 -1.88 10.75
CA TRP A 19 -1.64 -1.95 9.63
C TRP A 19 -2.69 -0.83 9.69
N ALA A 20 -3.26 -0.55 10.87
CA ALA A 20 -4.19 0.57 11.04
C ALA A 20 -3.51 1.92 10.75
N TYR A 21 -2.29 2.13 11.24
CA TYR A 21 -1.48 3.30 10.89
C TYR A 21 -1.29 3.42 9.38
N TYR A 22 -0.89 2.33 8.70
CA TYR A 22 -0.71 2.29 7.26
C TYR A 22 -1.97 2.73 6.51
N VAL A 23 -3.11 2.14 6.85
CA VAL A 23 -4.39 2.40 6.17
C VAL A 23 -4.89 3.82 6.40
N PHE A 24 -4.80 4.36 7.62
CA PHE A 24 -5.47 5.61 7.99
C PHE A 24 -4.55 6.83 8.10
N ALA A 25 -3.26 6.65 8.35
CA ALA A 25 -2.38 7.75 8.79
C ALA A 25 -1.02 7.81 8.08
N ALA A 26 -0.53 6.73 7.46
CA ALA A 26 0.75 6.75 6.76
C ALA A 26 0.78 7.82 5.67
N ALA A 27 1.93 8.47 5.48
CA ALA A 27 2.10 9.54 4.49
C ALA A 27 2.37 9.00 3.07
N ASP A 28 2.74 7.73 2.94
CA ASP A 28 3.10 7.08 1.68
C ASP A 28 2.37 5.73 1.56
N PRO A 29 1.57 5.50 0.49
CA PRO A 29 0.94 4.20 0.26
C PRO A 29 1.95 3.09 -0.11
N ASN A 30 3.22 3.42 -0.39
CA ASN A 30 4.29 2.47 -0.62
C ASN A 30 5.13 2.18 0.64
N ASP A 31 4.63 2.52 1.84
CA ASP A 31 5.26 2.14 3.10
C ASP A 31 5.59 0.64 3.10
N LYS A 32 6.89 0.32 3.14
CA LYS A 32 7.40 -1.05 2.96
C LYS A 32 6.74 -2.05 3.91
N PHE A 33 6.56 -1.68 5.18
CA PHE A 33 6.00 -2.58 6.17
C PHE A 33 4.48 -2.66 6.05
N GLY A 34 3.82 -1.55 5.75
CA GLY A 34 2.38 -1.50 5.51
C GLY A 34 1.95 -2.37 4.34
N VAL A 35 2.67 -2.26 3.21
CA VAL A 35 2.47 -3.10 2.03
C VAL A 35 2.70 -4.57 2.39
N MET A 36 3.83 -4.91 3.00
CA MET A 36 4.15 -6.28 3.41
C MET A 36 3.06 -6.89 4.30
N ILE A 37 2.60 -6.15 5.32
CA ILE A 37 1.54 -6.65 6.22
C ILE A 37 0.24 -6.84 5.42
N ASN A 38 -0.15 -5.85 4.62
CA ASN A 38 -1.39 -5.88 3.88
C ASN A 38 -1.43 -7.06 2.90
N GLU A 39 -0.38 -7.30 2.12
CA GLU A 39 -0.31 -8.42 1.16
C GLU A 39 -0.56 -9.80 1.79
N ASN A 40 -0.25 -9.95 3.08
CA ASN A 40 -0.41 -11.20 3.81
C ASN A 40 -1.73 -11.32 4.59
N LEU A 41 -2.60 -10.30 4.55
CA LEU A 41 -3.91 -10.36 5.21
C LEU A 41 -4.97 -11.13 4.39
N PRO A 42 -6.06 -11.57 5.03
CA PRO A 42 -7.21 -12.14 4.32
C PRO A 42 -7.78 -11.18 3.27
N LEU A 43 -8.37 -11.74 2.21
CA LEU A 43 -8.85 -11.01 1.04
C LEU A 43 -9.72 -9.79 1.38
N SER A 44 -10.68 -9.94 2.29
CA SER A 44 -11.60 -8.86 2.68
C SER A 44 -10.89 -7.70 3.38
N ALA A 45 -9.89 -7.99 4.22
CA ALA A 45 -9.10 -6.96 4.89
C ALA A 45 -8.19 -6.22 3.89
N ARG A 46 -7.63 -6.96 2.94
CA ARG A 46 -6.83 -6.41 1.83
C ARG A 46 -7.63 -5.46 0.97
N GLU A 47 -8.79 -5.91 0.50
CA GLU A 47 -9.70 -5.11 -0.32
C GLU A 47 -10.13 -3.83 0.39
N TYR A 48 -10.49 -3.93 1.67
CA TYR A 48 -10.83 -2.77 2.50
C TYR A 48 -9.68 -1.75 2.56
N ALA A 49 -8.48 -2.21 2.94
CA ALA A 49 -7.30 -1.36 3.01
C ALA A 49 -6.99 -0.69 1.67
N CYS A 50 -7.01 -1.44 0.58
CA CYS A 50 -6.73 -0.92 -0.75
C CYS A 50 -7.75 0.14 -1.19
N LYS A 51 -9.04 -0.02 -0.84
CA LYS A 51 -10.06 1.00 -1.08
C LYS A 51 -9.79 2.28 -0.27
N THR A 52 -9.53 2.15 1.03
CA THR A 52 -9.23 3.31 1.88
C THR A 52 -7.96 4.05 1.44
N LEU A 53 -6.92 3.31 1.04
CA LEU A 53 -5.70 3.90 0.52
C LEU A 53 -5.93 4.59 -0.82
N LYS A 54 -6.76 4.03 -1.71
CA LYS A 54 -7.14 4.67 -2.98
C LYS A 54 -7.88 5.99 -2.73
N ASP A 55 -8.78 6.04 -1.75
CA ASP A 55 -9.49 7.27 -1.40
C ASP A 55 -8.53 8.38 -0.95
N ARG A 56 -7.35 8.02 -0.44
CA ARG A 56 -6.30 8.95 0.04
C ARG A 56 -5.23 9.26 -1.02
N PHE A 57 -4.92 8.32 -1.90
CA PHE A 57 -3.74 8.33 -2.77
C PHE A 57 -4.03 7.96 -4.23
N GLY A 58 -5.28 7.99 -4.67
CA GLY A 58 -5.70 7.56 -6.01
C GLY A 58 -5.03 8.31 -7.18
N ASP A 59 -4.25 9.35 -6.87
CA ASP A 59 -3.46 10.10 -7.84
C ASP A 59 -2.13 9.45 -8.24
N ILE A 60 -1.67 8.43 -7.53
CA ILE A 60 -0.44 7.70 -7.85
C ILE A 60 -0.72 6.24 -8.20
N ASN A 61 0.31 5.48 -8.59
CA ASN A 61 0.16 4.05 -8.88
C ASN A 61 -0.19 3.26 -7.62
N ALA A 62 -1.02 2.22 -7.77
CA ALA A 62 -1.35 1.34 -6.66
C ALA A 62 -0.09 0.66 -6.08
N PRO A 63 -0.02 0.53 -4.74
CA PRO A 63 0.97 -0.32 -4.13
C PRO A 63 0.73 -1.79 -4.48
N LYS A 64 1.79 -2.59 -4.32
CA LYS A 64 1.77 -4.02 -4.59
C LYS A 64 0.63 -4.70 -3.81
N GLY A 65 -0.10 -5.59 -4.48
CA GLY A 65 -1.26 -6.29 -3.91
C GLY A 65 -2.56 -5.48 -3.83
N CYS A 66 -2.60 -4.22 -4.32
CA CYS A 66 -3.83 -3.42 -4.44
C CYS A 66 -4.32 -3.21 -5.87
N GLY A 67 -3.49 -3.47 -6.89
CA GLY A 67 -3.87 -3.30 -8.30
C GLY A 67 -5.00 -4.24 -8.78
N GLU A 68 -5.27 -5.32 -8.04
CA GLU A 68 -6.35 -6.27 -8.32
C GLU A 68 -7.73 -5.80 -7.83
N PHE A 69 -7.78 -4.84 -6.88
CA PHE A 69 -9.02 -4.33 -6.29
C PHE A 69 -9.42 -3.00 -6.96
N ALA A 70 -10.11 -3.12 -8.09
CA ALA A 70 -10.82 -2.08 -8.83
C ALA A 70 -10.09 -0.74 -9.05
N ALA A 71 -9.55 -0.59 -10.27
CA ALA A 71 -9.24 0.67 -10.95
C ALA A 71 -8.31 1.65 -10.21
N TRP A 72 -7.47 1.19 -9.28
CA TRP A 72 -6.24 1.90 -8.93
C TRP A 72 -5.16 1.59 -9.99
N ALA A 73 -5.56 1.66 -11.26
CA ALA A 73 -4.67 1.45 -12.39
C ALA A 73 -3.66 2.60 -12.45
N PRO A 74 -2.42 2.34 -12.90
CA PRO A 74 -1.38 3.36 -12.95
C PRO A 74 -1.86 4.57 -13.76
N LYS A 75 -1.63 5.78 -13.22
CA LYS A 75 -1.82 6.99 -14.05
C LYS A 75 -0.84 6.94 -15.20
N PRO A 76 -1.24 7.29 -16.44
CA PRO A 76 -0.30 7.46 -17.53
C PRO A 76 0.77 8.46 -17.08
N VAL A 77 2.01 7.98 -16.91
CA VAL A 77 3.18 8.86 -16.81
C VAL A 77 3.22 9.60 -18.13
N THR A 78 2.92 10.91 -18.12
CA THR A 78 3.30 11.78 -19.23
C THR A 78 4.80 11.58 -19.43
N PRO A 79 5.28 11.09 -20.59
CA PRO A 79 6.70 10.95 -20.81
C PRO A 79 7.36 12.30 -20.51
N ALA A 80 8.33 12.32 -19.60
CA ALA A 80 9.12 13.51 -19.33
C ALA A 80 9.64 14.04 -20.67
N ALA A 81 9.44 15.33 -20.93
CA ALA A 81 9.70 15.98 -22.22
C ALA A 81 11.20 16.12 -22.57
N ASP A 82 12.07 15.28 -22.01
CA ASP A 82 13.51 15.56 -21.92
C ASP A 82 14.40 14.54 -22.67
N THR A 83 13.86 13.81 -23.65
CA THR A 83 14.69 13.06 -24.63
C THR A 83 14.44 13.47 -26.07
N ALA A 84 14.17 14.76 -26.31
CA ALA A 84 14.42 15.35 -27.63
C ALA A 84 15.94 15.54 -27.79
N THR A 85 16.64 14.47 -28.17
CA THR A 85 17.97 14.60 -28.79
C THR A 85 17.78 15.47 -30.04
N PRO A 86 18.38 16.66 -30.16
CA PRO A 86 18.30 17.41 -31.41
C PRO A 86 19.02 16.59 -32.49
N ALA A 87 18.31 16.35 -33.59
CA ALA A 87 18.90 15.73 -34.77
C ALA A 87 20.12 16.56 -35.22
N ALA A 88 21.29 15.93 -35.28
CA ALA A 88 22.47 16.54 -35.85
C ALA A 88 22.26 16.70 -37.37
N ASN A 89 22.48 17.92 -37.86
CA ASN A 89 22.55 18.25 -39.28
C ASN A 89 23.83 17.69 -39.92
#